data_AF-A0A4S0IC71-F1
#
_entry.id   AF-A0A4S0IC71-F1
#
_cell.length_a   1.000
_cell.length_b   1.000
_cell.length_c   1.000
_cell.angle_alpha   90.00
_cell.angle_beta   90.00
_cell.angle_gamma   90.00
#
_symmetry.space_group_name_H-M   'P 1'
#
loop_
_entity.id
_entity.type
_entity.pdbx_description
1 polymer ?
#
loop_
_entity_poly.entity_id
_entity_poly.type
_entity_poly.pdbx_seq_one_letter_code
_entity_poly.pdbx_strand_id
1 'polypeptide(L)'
;MTMGRWKSQTLVLAATSLVGFTAPANTTEPSGLHPGPMTRQEAYARAEALTVLGRKMFFDPALSGSGKQACSSCHDPNHAFGPASAS
;
A
#
# COMPACT_ATOMS: atom_id res chain seq x y z
N MET A 1 -62.73 34.34 3.13
CA MET A 1 -63.41 34.27 1.82
C MET A 1 -62.79 35.36 0.96
N THR A 2 -62.20 35.20 -0.22
CA THR A 2 -62.49 34.34 -1.37
C THR A 2 -61.22 34.15 -2.23
N MET A 3 -60.91 32.89 -2.54
CA MET A 3 -60.56 32.32 -3.85
C MET A 3 -59.84 33.18 -4.91
N GLY A 4 -58.63 32.75 -5.28
CA GLY A 4 -57.95 33.05 -6.55
C GLY A 4 -57.20 31.84 -7.06
N ARG A 5 -57.94 30.84 -7.54
CA ARG A 5 -57.45 29.65 -8.24
C ARG A 5 -57.11 30.03 -9.69
N TRP A 6 -56.12 29.33 -10.26
CA TRP A 6 -56.03 28.96 -11.68
C TRP A 6 -55.19 29.87 -12.59
N LYS A 7 -54.37 29.19 -13.43
CA LYS A 7 -53.57 29.62 -14.60
C LYS A 7 -52.14 30.06 -14.23
N SER A 8 -51.06 29.41 -14.66
CA SER A 8 -50.90 28.54 -15.83
C SER A 8 -49.70 27.61 -15.65
N GLN A 9 -49.90 26.32 -15.90
CA GLN A 9 -48.84 25.39 -16.26
C GLN A 9 -48.41 25.70 -17.71
N THR A 10 -47.15 26.07 -17.89
CA THR A 10 -46.38 26.05 -19.15
C THR A 10 -44.92 26.13 -18.70
N LEU A 11 -43.92 25.44 -19.21
CA LEU A 11 -43.74 24.37 -20.17
C LEU A 11 -42.23 24.11 -20.06
N VAL A 12 -41.82 22.85 -19.89
CA VAL A 12 -40.56 22.25 -20.36
C VAL A 12 -39.34 23.17 -20.53
N LEU A 13 -38.31 22.96 -19.70
CA LEU A 13 -36.96 22.74 -20.23
C LEU A 13 -36.29 21.65 -19.38
N ALA A 14 -36.34 20.43 -19.91
CA ALA A 14 -35.39 19.39 -19.58
C ALA A 14 -33.99 19.91 -19.98
N ALA A 15 -33.27 20.52 -19.02
CA ALA A 15 -31.85 20.73 -19.15
C ALA A 15 -31.17 19.37 -18.93
N THR A 16 -31.04 18.64 -20.03
CA THR A 16 -30.16 17.49 -20.16
C THR A 16 -28.79 17.86 -19.58
N SER A 17 -28.50 17.32 -18.40
CA SER A 17 -27.19 17.46 -17.75
C SER A 17 -26.17 16.65 -18.56
N LEU A 18 -25.69 17.23 -19.65
CA LEU A 18 -24.47 16.83 -20.35
C LEU A 18 -23.25 17.32 -19.56
N VAL A 19 -23.15 16.93 -18.29
CA VAL A 19 -21.85 16.97 -17.62
C VAL A 19 -21.16 15.68 -18.04
N GLY A 20 -20.49 15.79 -19.18
CA GLY A 20 -19.59 14.76 -19.69
C GLY A 20 -18.61 14.39 -18.60
N PHE A 21 -18.55 13.10 -18.29
CA PHE A 21 -17.57 12.50 -17.43
C PHE A 21 -16.21 12.53 -18.15
N THR A 22 -15.57 13.70 -18.24
CA THR A 22 -14.15 13.80 -18.58
C THR A 22 -13.35 13.79 -17.28
N ALA A 23 -13.48 12.71 -16.52
CA ALA A 23 -12.46 12.39 -15.53
C ALA A 23 -11.23 11.95 -16.31
N PRO A 24 -10.08 12.63 -16.22
CA PRO A 24 -8.85 12.08 -16.76
C PRO A 24 -8.60 10.73 -16.07
N ALA A 25 -8.52 9.65 -16.83
CA ALA A 25 -8.12 8.32 -16.34
C ALA A 25 -6.65 8.26 -15.86
N ASN A 26 -6.02 9.41 -15.63
CA ASN A 26 -4.67 9.53 -15.11
C ASN A 26 -4.70 9.86 -13.61
N THR A 27 -5.55 9.16 -12.86
CA THR A 27 -5.18 8.82 -11.49
C THR A 27 -4.23 7.64 -11.59
N THR A 28 -2.94 7.94 -11.84
CA THR A 28 -1.85 7.05 -11.43
C THR A 28 -1.78 7.12 -9.90
N GLU A 29 -2.84 6.65 -9.25
CA GLU A 29 -2.82 6.29 -7.86
C GLU A 29 -1.97 5.02 -7.82
N PRO A 30 -0.79 5.01 -7.16
CA PRO A 30 -0.02 3.81 -7.02
C PRO A 30 -0.73 2.90 -6.00
N SER A 31 -1.78 2.24 -6.45
CA SER A 31 -2.35 1.10 -5.76
C SER A 31 -1.40 -0.08 -5.95
N GLY A 32 -0.42 -0.23 -5.04
CA GLY A 32 0.19 -1.53 -4.75
C GLY A 32 1.72 -1.58 -4.62
N LEU A 33 2.21 -1.51 -3.38
CA LEU A 33 3.41 -2.17 -2.83
C LEU A 33 4.83 -1.82 -3.35
N HIS A 34 5.01 -1.17 -4.50
CA HIS A 34 6.34 -0.77 -4.96
C HIS A 34 6.53 0.74 -4.85
N PRO A 35 7.55 1.24 -4.12
CA PRO A 35 7.91 2.65 -4.20
C PRO A 35 8.23 2.94 -5.67
N GLY A 36 7.71 4.04 -6.24
CA GLY A 36 7.96 4.41 -7.62
C GLY A 36 9.45 4.56 -7.98
N PRO A 37 9.79 5.13 -9.14
CA PRO A 37 11.20 5.35 -9.47
C PRO A 37 11.93 6.10 -8.34
N MET A 38 13.09 5.59 -7.93
CA MET A 38 13.93 6.16 -6.88
C MET A 38 15.23 6.68 -7.50
N THR A 39 15.75 7.76 -6.94
CA THR A 39 17.14 8.14 -7.14
C THR A 39 18.06 7.08 -6.53
N ARG A 40 19.32 7.06 -6.97
CA ARG A 40 20.34 6.17 -6.39
C ARG A 40 20.49 6.36 -4.88
N GLN A 41 20.43 7.59 -4.38
CA GLN A 41 20.59 7.90 -2.96
C GLN A 41 19.42 7.34 -2.14
N GLU A 42 18.19 7.53 -2.60
CA GLU A 42 16.99 6.99 -1.95
C GLU A 42 17.01 5.46 -1.93
N ALA A 43 17.45 4.82 -3.02
CA ALA A 43 17.58 3.37 -3.08
C ALA A 43 18.58 2.83 -2.04
N TYR A 44 19.73 3.50 -1.85
CA TYR A 44 20.70 3.10 -0.82
C TYR A 44 20.18 3.31 0.60
N ALA A 45 19.54 4.45 0.89
CA ALA A 45 18.95 4.71 2.20
C ALA A 45 17.87 3.67 2.54
N ARG A 46 17.05 3.28 1.56
CA ARG A 46 16.07 2.21 1.72
C ARG A 46 16.73 0.85 1.98
N ALA A 47 17.78 0.52 1.24
CA ALA A 47 18.51 -0.74 1.42
C ALA A 47 19.12 -0.83 2.83
N GLU A 48 19.66 0.26 3.35
CA GLU A 48 20.18 0.33 4.72
C GLU A 48 19.08 0.09 5.75
N ALA A 49 17.95 0.79 5.63
CA ALA A 49 16.81 0.62 6.53
C ALA A 49 16.27 -0.83 6.53
N LEU A 50 16.12 -1.43 5.34
CA LEU A 50 15.68 -2.81 5.20
C LEU A 50 16.72 -3.82 5.73
N THR A 51 18.01 -3.51 5.63
CA THR A 51 19.08 -4.36 6.18
C THR A 51 19.02 -4.40 7.70
N VAL A 52 18.80 -3.27 8.35
CA VAL A 52 18.64 -3.20 9.81
C VAL A 52 17.40 -3.97 10.25
N LEU A 53 16.28 -3.77 9.56
CA LEU A 53 15.04 -4.50 9.85
C LEU A 53 15.22 -6.01 9.66
N GLY A 54 15.75 -6.43 8.51
CA GLY A 54 15.99 -7.83 8.19
C GLY A 54 16.89 -8.52 9.20
N ARG A 55 17.94 -7.82 9.68
CA ARG A 55 18.79 -8.33 10.76
C ARG A 55 18.01 -8.58 12.04
N LYS A 56 17.13 -7.67 12.45
CA LYS A 56 16.29 -7.87 13.65
C LYS A 56 15.40 -9.10 13.48
N MET A 57 14.71 -9.20 12.35
CA MET A 57 13.82 -10.33 12.04
C MET A 57 14.57 -11.68 12.01
N PHE A 58 15.80 -11.70 11.50
CA PHE A 58 16.61 -12.92 11.40
C PHE A 58 16.86 -13.60 12.76
N PHE A 59 16.94 -12.82 13.84
CA PHE A 59 17.15 -13.30 15.21
C PHE A 59 15.86 -13.33 16.06
N ASP A 60 14.70 -13.03 15.48
CA ASP A 60 13.44 -12.93 16.24
C ASP A 60 12.65 -14.25 16.23
N PRO A 61 12.55 -14.96 17.38
CA PRO A 61 11.80 -16.21 17.46
C PRO A 61 10.28 -16.01 17.48
N ALA A 62 9.79 -14.79 17.73
CA ALA A 62 8.35 -14.48 17.69
C ALA A 62 7.75 -14.64 16.29
N LEU A 63 8.60 -14.68 15.25
CA LEU A 63 8.20 -14.96 13.87
C LEU A 63 7.92 -16.45 13.60
N SER A 64 8.20 -17.34 14.55
CA SER A 64 7.77 -18.73 14.50
C SER A 64 6.40 -18.90 15.16
N GLY A 65 5.54 -19.75 14.59
CA GLY A 65 4.27 -20.12 15.24
C GLY A 65 4.45 -20.76 16.62
N SER A 66 5.65 -21.27 16.93
CA SER A 66 5.99 -21.80 18.26
C SER A 66 6.56 -20.75 19.22
N GLY A 67 7.02 -19.59 18.72
CA GLY A 67 7.76 -18.60 19.48
C GLY A 67 9.17 -19.04 19.93
N LYS A 68 9.67 -20.19 19.46
CA LYS A 68 10.94 -20.80 19.94
C LYS A 68 12.07 -20.83 18.92
N GLN A 69 11.77 -20.55 17.65
CA GLN A 69 12.73 -20.70 16.55
C GLN A 69 12.82 -19.39 15.76
N ALA A 70 14.04 -18.89 15.57
CA ALA A 70 14.34 -17.82 14.63
C ALA A 70 15.01 -18.40 13.38
N CYS A 71 15.23 -17.59 12.34
CA CYS A 71 16.04 -18.01 11.19
C CYS A 71 17.46 -18.41 11.63
N SER A 72 18.04 -17.65 12.56
CA SER A 72 19.37 -17.89 13.13
C SER A 72 19.50 -19.21 13.90
N SER A 73 18.39 -19.86 14.28
CA SER A 73 18.44 -21.14 14.99
C SER A 73 18.97 -22.28 14.12
N CYS A 74 18.82 -22.18 12.80
CA CYS A 74 19.39 -23.13 11.83
C CYS A 74 20.51 -22.50 10.98
N HIS A 75 20.54 -21.16 10.89
CA HIS A 75 21.51 -20.41 10.10
C HIS A 75 22.41 -19.56 11.02
N ASP A 76 23.45 -20.15 11.60
CA ASP A 76 24.34 -19.45 12.54
C ASP A 76 25.39 -18.59 11.78
N PRO A 77 25.43 -17.26 11.98
CA PRO A 77 26.44 -16.40 11.38
C PRO A 77 27.89 -16.80 11.68
N ASN A 78 28.14 -17.44 12.82
CA ASN A 78 29.48 -17.92 13.21
C ASN A 78 29.88 -19.20 12.46
N HIS A 79 28.93 -19.86 11.81
CA HIS A 79 29.12 -21.08 11.02
C HIS A 79 28.70 -20.85 9.57
N ALA A 80 29.02 -19.67 9.02
CA ALA A 80 28.70 -19.29 7.64
C ALA A 80 27.20 -19.45 7.28
N PHE A 81 26.32 -19.23 8.25
CA PHE A 81 24.88 -19.42 8.15
C PHE A 81 24.46 -20.88 7.90
N GLY A 82 25.35 -21.84 8.15
CA GLY A 82 25.01 -23.25 8.27
C GLY A 82 24.57 -23.62 9.69
N PRO A 83 24.12 -24.87 9.88
CA PRO A 83 23.87 -25.39 11.23
C PRO A 83 25.19 -25.51 11.98
N ALA A 84 25.18 -25.18 13.28
CA ALA A 84 26.37 -25.26 14.14
C ALA A 84 26.98 -26.68 14.23
N SER A 85 26.21 -27.71 13.86
CA SER A 85 26.67 -29.11 13.83
C SER A 85 27.44 -29.48 12.56
N ALA A 86 27.50 -28.61 11.54
CA ALA A 86 28.29 -28.83 10.34
C ALA A 86 29.74 -28.40 10.61
N SER A 87 30.51 -29.27 11.25
CA SER A 87 31.97 -29.17 11.42
C SER A 87 32.70 -30.01 10.38
#